data_AF-A0A7W0Q7M3-F1
#
_entry.id   AF-A0A7W0Q7M3-F1
#
_cell.length_a   1.000
_cell.length_b   1.000
_cell.length_c   1.000
_cell.angle_alpha   90.00
_cell.angle_beta   90.00
_cell.angle_gamma   90.00
#
_symmetry.space_group_name_H-M   'P 1'
#
loop_
_entity.id
_entity.type
_entity.pdbx_description
1 polymer ?
#
loop_
_entity_poly.entity_id
_entity_poly.type
_entity_poly.pdbx_seq_one_letter_code
_entity_poly.pdbx_strand_id
1 'polypeptide(L)'
;METVPDLQGEDLAAWKRLVERVGPRTIATWLSPEALRAATLADTGFATEMLEALRADGPIAANVAAAFPETVALAAAMPTQVEHDAGTDRPLLDHVATRLLGRKLRGLETRDLACFQDRGLSAARFEALAAICARVMDAGLGPALRAAVMHLDIAKTASEAHRAAWAAHGIGLDVHNEAAATILRQADRARSWPLVDVLGKLAIAWIESHGLAGQHVRGEGPLLMFAPLVATLRDLAPGLARLVKASAADAVQLALDALHVIDACDTAAVREGLLDDLLLDRLAGVRDRLATVCVPGTWSDPRRALAGLAPVPDRAWLANRLRALRAARQLAGEPGAAVDAAVAALADDELAIVATALATCQLWYCEAATSGLSPAAQLAVLAAA
;
A
#
# COMPACT_ATOMS: atom_id res chain seq x y z
N MET A 1 -16.47 12.87 24.45
CA MET A 1 -15.32 12.51 23.60
C MET A 1 -14.35 11.82 24.54
N GLU A 2 -14.51 10.50 24.68
CA GLU A 2 -13.70 9.71 25.61
C GLU A 2 -12.26 9.69 25.09
N THR A 3 -11.33 10.09 25.96
CA THR A 3 -9.90 9.98 25.72
C THR A 3 -9.58 8.51 25.48
N VAL A 4 -8.98 8.20 24.33
CA VAL A 4 -8.37 6.88 24.09
C VAL A 4 -7.44 6.61 25.26
N PRO A 5 -7.55 5.46 25.94
CA PRO A 5 -6.56 5.06 26.92
C PRO A 5 -5.21 5.09 26.22
N ASP A 6 -4.31 5.94 26.71
CA ASP A 6 -2.90 5.91 26.35
C ASP A 6 -2.42 4.51 26.77
N LEU A 7 -2.42 3.54 25.85
CA LEU A 7 -1.88 2.21 26.11
C LEU A 7 -0.38 2.42 26.29
N GLN A 8 0.01 2.66 27.54
CA GLN A 8 1.40 2.92 27.90
C GLN A 8 2.21 1.66 27.55
N GLY A 9 3.53 1.81 27.32
CA GLY A 9 4.40 0.70 26.95
C GLY A 9 4.32 -0.51 27.91
N GLU A 10 3.97 -0.28 29.18
CA GLU A 10 3.75 -1.32 30.18
C GLU A 10 2.50 -2.18 29.90
N ASP A 11 1.40 -1.59 29.43
CA ASP A 11 0.16 -2.30 29.10
C ASP A 11 0.37 -3.20 27.88
N LEU A 12 1.05 -2.71 26.85
CA LEU A 12 1.38 -3.52 25.67
C LEU A 12 2.34 -4.66 26.03
N ALA A 13 3.31 -4.41 26.91
CA ALA A 13 4.21 -5.47 27.39
C ALA A 13 3.46 -6.51 28.23
N ALA A 14 2.52 -6.09 29.08
CA ALA A 14 1.67 -7.00 29.84
C ALA A 14 0.74 -7.82 28.93
N TRP A 15 0.15 -7.19 27.91
CA TRP A 15 -0.62 -7.84 26.87
C TRP A 15 0.21 -8.91 26.14
N LYS A 16 1.42 -8.58 25.67
CA LYS A 16 2.30 -9.53 24.99
C LYS A 16 2.64 -10.74 25.85
N ARG A 17 2.95 -10.53 27.14
CA ARG A 17 3.16 -11.64 28.09
C ARG A 17 1.93 -12.51 28.29
N LEU A 18 0.73 -11.90 28.30
CA LEU A 18 -0.53 -12.65 28.38
C LEU A 18 -0.73 -13.51 27.13
N VAL A 19 -0.54 -12.93 25.94
CA VAL A 19 -0.64 -13.64 24.65
C VAL A 19 0.34 -14.79 24.58
N GLU A 20 1.60 -14.59 24.97
CA GLU A 20 2.62 -15.65 25.00
C GLU A 20 2.23 -16.80 25.95
N ARG A 21 1.69 -16.48 27.14
CA ARG A 21 1.32 -17.48 28.15
C ARG A 21 0.06 -18.27 27.81
N VAL A 22 -0.96 -17.62 27.27
CA VAL A 22 -2.30 -18.20 27.07
C VAL A 22 -2.53 -18.68 25.63
N GLY A 23 -1.85 -18.05 24.68
CA GLY A 23 -2.04 -18.24 23.26
C GLY A 23 -3.14 -17.32 22.68
N PRO A 24 -2.92 -16.72 21.50
CA PRO A 24 -3.83 -15.75 20.90
C PRO A 24 -5.21 -16.34 20.57
N ARG A 25 -5.25 -17.59 20.11
CA ARG A 25 -6.50 -18.32 19.80
C ARG A 25 -7.36 -18.55 21.03
N THR A 26 -6.75 -18.98 22.14
CA THR A 26 -7.43 -19.12 23.43
C THR A 26 -7.95 -17.77 23.90
N ILE A 27 -7.15 -16.70 23.80
CA ILE A 27 -7.59 -15.34 24.14
C ILE A 27 -8.83 -14.93 23.33
N ALA A 28 -8.85 -15.20 22.04
CA ALA A 28 -9.95 -14.82 21.17
C ALA A 28 -11.30 -15.49 21.51
N THR A 29 -11.36 -16.59 22.26
CA THR A 29 -12.64 -17.26 22.57
C THR A 29 -13.48 -16.58 23.66
N TRP A 30 -12.93 -15.59 24.37
CA TRP A 30 -13.56 -14.91 25.51
C TRP A 30 -13.49 -13.39 25.42
N LEU A 31 -12.87 -12.84 24.37
CA LEU A 31 -12.97 -11.42 24.05
C LEU A 31 -14.31 -11.13 23.36
N SER A 32 -14.93 -10.00 23.73
CA SER A 32 -16.01 -9.43 22.90
C SER A 32 -15.46 -8.98 21.55
N PRO A 33 -16.29 -8.79 20.52
CA PRO A 33 -15.85 -8.27 19.23
C PRO A 33 -15.08 -6.95 19.33
N GLU A 34 -15.49 -6.02 20.21
CA GLU A 34 -14.78 -4.75 20.45
C GLU A 34 -13.38 -4.97 21.02
N ALA A 35 -13.26 -5.82 22.04
CA ALA A 35 -11.98 -6.12 22.67
C ALA A 35 -11.06 -6.89 21.70
N LEU A 36 -11.63 -7.78 20.88
CA LEU A 36 -10.91 -8.49 19.84
C LEU A 36 -10.35 -7.54 18.78
N ARG A 37 -11.13 -6.53 18.39
CA ARG A 37 -10.65 -5.48 17.47
C ARG A 37 -9.46 -4.72 18.04
N ALA A 38 -9.55 -4.25 19.29
CA ALA A 38 -8.47 -3.51 19.94
C ALA A 38 -7.19 -4.36 20.08
N ALA A 39 -7.33 -5.60 20.56
CA ALA A 39 -6.24 -6.56 20.70
C ALA A 39 -5.53 -6.84 19.36
N THR A 40 -6.32 -7.04 18.31
CA THR A 40 -5.82 -7.31 16.95
C THR A 40 -5.01 -6.13 16.41
N LEU A 41 -5.49 -4.90 16.56
CA LEU A 41 -4.79 -3.72 16.06
C LEU A 41 -3.59 -3.31 16.93
N ALA A 42 -3.51 -3.79 18.17
CA ALA A 42 -2.39 -3.52 19.07
C ALA A 42 -1.15 -4.39 18.78
N ASP A 43 -1.32 -5.60 18.22
CA ASP A 43 -0.25 -6.60 18.12
C ASP A 43 -0.25 -7.34 16.78
N THR A 44 0.86 -7.26 16.04
CA THR A 44 1.03 -7.90 14.72
C THR A 44 0.94 -9.43 14.78
N GLY A 45 1.48 -10.05 15.81
CA GLY A 45 1.40 -11.51 16.00
C GLY A 45 -0.03 -11.95 16.30
N PHE A 46 -0.75 -11.19 17.12
CA PHE A 46 -2.17 -11.44 17.38
C PHE A 46 -3.02 -11.24 16.12
N ALA A 47 -2.79 -10.17 15.35
CA ALA A 47 -3.47 -9.92 14.08
C ALA A 47 -3.27 -11.04 13.07
N THR A 48 -2.03 -11.52 12.94
CA THR A 48 -1.68 -12.66 12.08
C THR A 48 -2.54 -13.88 12.44
N GLU A 49 -2.59 -14.25 13.73
CA GLU A 49 -3.35 -15.41 14.19
C GLU A 49 -4.87 -15.26 14.03
N MET A 50 -5.40 -14.05 14.15
CA MET A 50 -6.83 -13.80 13.94
C MET A 50 -7.22 -13.97 12.48
N LEU A 51 -6.42 -13.46 11.54
CA LEU A 51 -6.67 -13.70 10.12
C LEU A 51 -6.48 -15.18 9.77
N GLU A 52 -5.43 -15.84 10.28
CA GLU A 52 -5.20 -17.27 10.09
C GLU A 52 -6.36 -18.13 10.63
N ALA A 53 -7.07 -17.68 11.67
CA ALA A 53 -8.25 -18.37 12.17
C ALA A 53 -9.39 -18.44 11.14
N LEU A 54 -9.47 -17.51 10.17
CA LEU A 54 -10.45 -17.54 9.07
C LEU A 54 -10.21 -18.69 8.08
N ARG A 55 -9.10 -19.44 8.21
CA ARG A 55 -8.88 -20.65 7.39
C ARG A 55 -9.86 -21.77 7.68
N ALA A 56 -10.29 -21.89 8.93
CA ALA A 56 -11.12 -22.98 9.40
C ALA A 56 -12.46 -22.46 9.91
N ASP A 57 -13.49 -23.30 9.82
CA ASP A 57 -14.74 -23.03 10.50
C ASP A 57 -14.58 -23.23 12.01
N GLY A 58 -15.19 -22.37 12.81
CA GLY A 58 -15.22 -22.53 14.25
C GLY A 58 -15.55 -21.26 15.02
N PRO A 59 -15.62 -21.35 16.36
CA PRO A 59 -15.99 -20.21 17.20
C PRO A 59 -15.05 -19.01 17.07
N ILE A 60 -13.76 -19.25 16.86
CA ILE A 60 -12.78 -18.18 16.69
C ILE A 60 -12.99 -17.46 15.36
N ALA A 61 -13.14 -18.20 14.26
CA ALA A 61 -13.42 -17.61 12.95
C ALA A 61 -14.73 -16.80 12.95
N ALA A 62 -15.76 -17.30 13.63
CA ALA A 62 -17.01 -16.57 13.83
C ALA A 62 -16.81 -15.28 14.64
N ASN A 63 -15.98 -15.30 15.69
CA ASN A 63 -15.68 -14.10 16.47
C ASN A 63 -14.86 -13.08 15.67
N VAL A 64 -13.89 -13.54 14.88
CA VAL A 64 -13.11 -12.68 13.97
C VAL A 64 -14.02 -12.08 12.91
N ALA A 65 -14.91 -12.86 12.30
CA ALA A 65 -15.89 -12.37 11.32
C ALA A 65 -16.86 -11.35 11.94
N ALA A 66 -17.22 -11.50 13.21
CA ALA A 66 -18.03 -10.50 13.92
C ALA A 66 -17.25 -9.21 14.22
N ALA A 67 -15.95 -9.33 14.54
CA ALA A 67 -15.09 -8.20 14.83
C ALA A 67 -14.69 -7.41 13.56
N PHE A 68 -14.38 -8.12 12.47
CA PHE A 68 -13.86 -7.59 11.21
C PHE A 68 -14.57 -8.25 10.01
N PRO A 69 -15.86 -7.96 9.78
CA PRO A 69 -16.65 -8.65 8.76
C PRO A 69 -16.07 -8.53 7.35
N GLU A 70 -15.41 -7.42 7.03
CA GLU A 70 -14.79 -7.16 5.73
C GLU A 70 -13.61 -8.10 5.44
N THR A 71 -12.87 -8.52 6.47
CA THR A 71 -11.67 -9.37 6.31
C THR A 71 -12.02 -10.81 5.95
N VAL A 72 -13.27 -11.24 6.15
CA VAL A 72 -13.77 -12.55 5.71
C VAL A 72 -13.61 -12.71 4.20
N ALA A 73 -13.68 -11.62 3.45
CA ALA A 73 -13.46 -11.61 2.00
C ALA A 73 -12.08 -12.14 1.59
N LEU A 74 -11.05 -12.00 2.44
CA LEU A 74 -9.70 -12.52 2.17
C LEU A 74 -9.64 -14.05 2.19
N ALA A 75 -10.52 -14.69 2.97
CA ALA A 75 -10.55 -16.14 3.14
C ALA A 75 -11.29 -16.88 2.02
N ALA A 76 -11.85 -16.14 1.04
CA ALA A 76 -12.50 -16.73 -0.12
C ALA A 76 -11.50 -17.51 -0.99
N ALA A 77 -11.92 -18.68 -1.46
CA ALA A 77 -11.09 -19.47 -2.36
C ALA A 77 -10.90 -18.76 -3.71
N MET A 78 -9.67 -18.76 -4.24
CA MET A 78 -9.31 -18.13 -5.52
C MET A 78 -8.27 -18.98 -6.26
N PRO A 79 -8.23 -18.91 -7.61
CA PRO A 79 -7.11 -19.46 -8.36
C PRO A 79 -5.79 -18.86 -7.87
N THR A 80 -4.72 -19.67 -7.87
CA THR A 80 -3.38 -19.16 -7.57
C THR A 80 -3.05 -18.01 -8.51
N GLN A 81 -2.67 -16.87 -7.95
CA GLN A 81 -2.27 -15.71 -8.72
C GLN A 81 -0.76 -15.77 -9.01
N VAL A 82 -0.37 -15.45 -10.24
CA VAL A 82 1.03 -15.48 -10.71
C VAL A 82 1.95 -14.59 -9.86
N GLU A 83 1.38 -13.54 -9.26
CA GLU A 83 2.09 -12.58 -8.43
C GLU A 83 2.47 -13.13 -7.05
N HIS A 84 1.82 -14.20 -6.58
CA HIS A 84 2.08 -14.80 -5.27
C HIS A 84 2.74 -16.18 -5.42
N ASP A 85 3.56 -16.56 -4.44
CA ASP A 85 4.20 -17.88 -4.45
C ASP A 85 3.13 -18.98 -4.54
N ALA A 86 3.29 -19.91 -5.48
CA ALA A 86 2.31 -20.96 -5.72
C ALA A 86 2.16 -21.86 -4.48
N GLY A 87 0.93 -22.17 -4.07
CA GLY A 87 0.75 -23.16 -3.01
C GLY A 87 -0.60 -23.24 -2.30
N THR A 88 -1.51 -22.27 -2.45
CA THR A 88 -2.78 -22.29 -1.71
C THR A 88 -3.99 -21.91 -2.56
N ASP A 89 -5.16 -22.33 -2.08
CA ASP A 89 -6.48 -21.96 -2.59
C ASP A 89 -6.96 -20.61 -2.03
N ARG A 90 -6.23 -19.97 -1.11
CA ARG A 90 -6.59 -18.70 -0.46
C ARG A 90 -5.45 -17.67 -0.54
N PRO A 91 -5.06 -17.27 -1.77
CA PRO A 91 -3.88 -16.44 -1.99
C PRO A 91 -3.93 -15.06 -1.30
N LEU A 92 -5.11 -14.46 -1.15
CA LEU A 92 -5.23 -13.16 -0.47
C LEU A 92 -4.98 -13.26 1.03
N LEU A 93 -5.52 -14.31 1.67
CA LEU A 93 -5.29 -14.54 3.09
C LEU A 93 -3.82 -14.86 3.36
N ASP A 94 -3.20 -15.68 2.51
CA ASP A 94 -1.76 -15.94 2.55
C ASP A 94 -0.93 -14.67 2.42
N HIS A 95 -1.26 -13.83 1.43
CA HIS A 95 -0.57 -12.56 1.20
C HIS A 95 -0.63 -11.68 2.43
N VAL A 96 -1.83 -11.41 2.95
CA VAL A 96 -2.01 -10.46 4.06
C VAL A 96 -1.55 -11.05 5.40
N ALA A 97 -2.05 -12.23 5.78
CA ALA A 97 -1.81 -12.80 7.10
C ALA A 97 -0.40 -13.39 7.20
N THR A 98 -0.06 -14.34 6.32
CA THR A 98 1.20 -15.09 6.43
C THR A 98 2.39 -14.23 6.01
N ARG A 99 2.30 -13.54 4.86
CA ARG A 99 3.45 -12.84 4.29
C ARG A 99 3.56 -11.43 4.86
N LEU A 100 2.55 -10.58 4.67
CA LEU A 100 2.63 -9.16 4.98
C LEU A 100 2.70 -8.91 6.49
N LEU A 101 1.78 -9.45 7.28
CA LEU A 101 1.83 -9.36 8.75
C LEU A 101 2.86 -10.31 9.36
N GLY A 102 2.72 -11.61 9.08
CA GLY A 102 3.44 -12.68 9.76
C GLY A 102 4.95 -12.72 9.49
N ARG A 103 5.39 -12.20 8.34
CA ARG A 103 6.82 -12.12 7.97
C ARG A 103 7.32 -10.70 7.84
N LYS A 104 6.71 -9.86 6.99
CA LYS A 104 7.28 -8.55 6.63
C LYS A 104 7.14 -7.55 7.78
N LEU A 105 5.93 -7.24 8.21
CA LEU A 105 5.74 -6.30 9.32
C LEU A 105 6.35 -6.83 10.62
N ARG A 106 6.14 -8.12 10.93
CA ARG A 106 6.76 -8.77 12.09
C ARG A 106 8.28 -8.68 12.07
N GLY A 107 8.92 -8.98 10.93
CA GLY A 107 10.37 -8.88 10.77
C GLY A 107 10.90 -7.48 11.05
N LEU A 108 10.21 -6.43 10.61
CA LEU A 108 10.58 -5.05 10.94
C LEU A 108 10.42 -4.74 12.44
N GLU A 109 9.33 -5.17 13.07
CA GLU A 109 9.08 -4.96 14.50
C GLU A 109 10.09 -5.69 15.38
N THR A 110 10.53 -6.88 14.98
CA THR A 110 11.51 -7.69 15.71
C THR A 110 12.95 -7.45 15.28
N ARG A 111 13.18 -6.58 14.28
CA ARG A 111 14.48 -6.37 13.62
C ARG A 111 15.14 -7.69 13.17
N ASP A 112 14.32 -8.59 12.65
CA ASP A 112 14.78 -9.88 12.13
C ASP A 112 14.72 -9.87 10.60
N LEU A 113 15.88 -9.65 9.98
CA LEU A 113 16.01 -9.67 8.52
C LEU A 113 15.64 -11.04 7.95
N ALA A 114 16.00 -12.15 8.60
CA ALA A 114 15.70 -13.48 8.08
C ALA A 114 14.18 -13.77 8.08
N CYS A 115 13.46 -13.24 9.08
CA CYS A 115 11.99 -13.25 9.07
C CYS A 115 11.43 -12.39 7.92
N PHE A 116 11.99 -11.18 7.74
CA PHE A 116 11.58 -10.23 6.71
C PHE A 116 11.82 -10.78 5.30
N GLN A 117 13.07 -11.07 4.92
CA GLN A 117 13.41 -11.67 3.64
C GLN A 117 14.79 -12.33 3.64
N ASP A 118 14.99 -13.36 2.82
CA ASP A 118 16.23 -14.14 2.76
C ASP A 118 17.30 -13.56 1.81
N ARG A 119 16.91 -12.69 0.88
CA ARG A 119 17.79 -12.11 -0.16
C ARG A 119 17.26 -10.76 -0.68
N GLY A 120 18.09 -10.07 -1.46
CA GLY A 120 17.73 -8.83 -2.16
C GLY A 120 18.09 -7.56 -1.38
N LEU A 121 17.83 -7.52 -0.08
CA LEU A 121 18.08 -6.34 0.76
C LEU A 121 19.28 -6.53 1.68
N SER A 122 20.13 -5.52 1.75
CA SER A 122 21.27 -5.52 2.66
C SER A 122 20.82 -5.26 4.11
N ALA A 123 21.59 -5.76 5.07
CA ALA A 123 21.34 -5.55 6.50
C ALA A 123 21.25 -4.06 6.86
N ALA A 124 22.08 -3.21 6.25
CA ALA A 124 22.06 -1.76 6.52
C ALA A 124 20.74 -1.11 6.07
N ARG A 125 20.22 -1.51 4.90
CA ARG A 125 18.94 -0.98 4.39
C ARG A 125 17.75 -1.52 5.14
N PHE A 126 17.80 -2.79 5.55
CA PHE A 126 16.82 -3.36 6.45
C PHE A 126 16.76 -2.61 7.79
N GLU A 127 17.90 -2.38 8.45
CA GLU A 127 17.93 -1.65 9.73
C GLU A 127 17.39 -0.22 9.60
N ALA A 128 17.67 0.46 8.49
CA ALA A 128 17.10 1.78 8.22
C ALA A 128 15.57 1.74 8.11
N LEU A 129 15.01 0.75 7.41
CA LEU A 129 13.56 0.54 7.30
C LEU A 129 12.93 0.13 8.65
N ALA A 130 13.58 -0.75 9.40
CA ALA A 130 13.14 -1.16 10.72
C ALA A 130 13.14 0.02 11.72
N ALA A 131 14.12 0.93 11.61
CA ALA A 131 14.15 2.17 12.40
C ALA A 131 13.00 3.13 12.02
N ILE A 132 12.63 3.21 10.74
CA ILE A 132 11.43 3.96 10.31
C ILE A 132 10.18 3.35 10.93
N CYS A 133 10.02 2.02 10.83
CA CYS A 133 8.89 1.30 11.40
C CYS A 133 8.79 1.53 12.92
N ALA A 134 9.90 1.42 13.66
CA ALA A 134 9.92 1.66 15.10
C ALA A 134 9.42 3.07 15.45
N ARG A 135 9.87 4.12 14.75
CA ARG A 135 9.38 5.49 14.98
C ARG A 135 7.87 5.63 14.73
N VAL A 136 7.35 4.99 13.69
CA VAL A 136 5.91 4.97 13.37
C VAL A 136 5.11 4.30 14.49
N MET A 137 5.60 3.17 15.00
CA MET A 137 4.97 2.44 16.11
C MET A 137 5.02 3.25 17.41
N ASP A 138 6.17 3.82 17.75
CA ASP A 138 6.38 4.65 18.95
C ASP A 138 5.52 5.93 18.93
N ALA A 139 5.23 6.46 17.74
CA ALA A 139 4.32 7.59 17.55
C ALA A 139 2.83 7.22 17.73
N GLY A 140 2.50 5.94 17.99
CA GLY A 140 1.13 5.48 18.18
C GLY A 140 0.35 5.25 16.89
N LEU A 141 1.01 5.19 15.73
CA LEU A 141 0.36 4.95 14.43
C LEU A 141 0.19 3.46 14.11
N GLY A 142 0.76 2.56 14.93
CA GLY A 142 0.70 1.11 14.75
C GLY A 142 -0.70 0.53 14.51
N PRO A 143 -1.73 0.92 15.29
CA PRO A 143 -3.10 0.45 15.05
C PRO A 143 -3.66 0.80 13.67
N ALA A 144 -3.40 2.02 13.17
CA ALA A 144 -3.81 2.41 11.83
C ALA A 144 -3.03 1.66 10.74
N LEU A 145 -1.73 1.42 10.97
CA LEU A 145 -0.88 0.69 10.02
C LEU A 145 -1.35 -0.76 9.87
N ARG A 146 -1.63 -1.44 10.99
CA ARG A 146 -2.16 -2.82 10.97
C ARG A 146 -3.55 -2.87 10.35
N ALA A 147 -4.41 -1.90 10.67
CA ALA A 147 -5.73 -1.82 10.05
C ALA A 147 -5.63 -1.63 8.53
N ALA A 148 -4.72 -0.79 8.04
CA ALA A 148 -4.46 -0.62 6.62
C ALA A 148 -4.01 -1.94 5.98
N VAL A 149 -3.00 -2.59 6.55
CA VAL A 149 -2.48 -3.89 6.09
C VAL A 149 -3.55 -4.97 6.04
N MET A 150 -4.37 -5.09 7.08
CA MET A 150 -5.41 -6.13 7.15
C MET A 150 -6.49 -5.98 6.07
N HIS A 151 -6.67 -4.78 5.52
CA HIS A 151 -7.82 -4.48 4.66
C HIS A 151 -7.42 -4.05 3.24
N LEU A 152 -6.14 -3.90 2.93
CA LEU A 152 -5.69 -3.35 1.65
C LEU A 152 -6.17 -4.15 0.42
N ASP A 153 -6.42 -5.46 0.59
CA ASP A 153 -6.76 -6.39 -0.49
C ASP A 153 -8.17 -7.00 -0.41
N ILE A 154 -9.03 -6.56 0.52
CA ILE A 154 -10.37 -7.16 0.71
C ILE A 154 -11.23 -7.12 -0.58
N ALA A 155 -11.05 -6.09 -1.39
CA ALA A 155 -11.80 -5.91 -2.63
C ALA A 155 -11.32 -6.80 -3.78
N LYS A 156 -10.14 -7.45 -3.66
CA LYS A 156 -9.64 -8.44 -4.63
C LYS A 156 -10.38 -9.78 -4.54
N THR A 157 -11.25 -9.97 -3.54
CA THR A 157 -11.96 -11.22 -3.29
C THR A 157 -12.71 -11.76 -4.52
N ALA A 158 -12.73 -13.10 -4.64
CA ALA A 158 -13.62 -13.82 -5.55
C ALA A 158 -14.95 -14.24 -4.90
N SER A 159 -15.21 -13.88 -3.64
CA SER A 159 -16.48 -14.20 -2.99
C SER A 159 -17.65 -13.51 -3.69
N GLU A 160 -18.47 -14.27 -4.40
CA GLU A 160 -19.67 -13.76 -5.08
C GLU A 160 -20.60 -13.02 -4.12
N ALA A 161 -20.77 -13.54 -2.90
CA ALA A 161 -21.61 -12.92 -1.87
C ALA A 161 -21.11 -11.52 -1.47
N HIS A 162 -19.81 -11.37 -1.19
CA HIS A 162 -19.23 -10.06 -0.85
C HIS A 162 -19.28 -9.11 -2.05
N ARG A 163 -18.92 -9.58 -3.25
CA ARG A 163 -18.96 -8.76 -4.47
C ARG A 163 -20.38 -8.25 -4.76
N ALA A 164 -21.38 -9.12 -4.66
CA ALA A 164 -22.78 -8.76 -4.85
C ALA A 164 -23.26 -7.77 -3.79
N ALA A 165 -22.92 -8.00 -2.51
CA ALA A 165 -23.26 -7.12 -1.42
C ALA A 165 -22.66 -5.71 -1.62
N TRP A 166 -21.38 -5.60 -1.95
CA TRP A 166 -20.73 -4.30 -2.15
C TRP A 166 -21.22 -3.59 -3.42
N ALA A 167 -21.46 -4.32 -4.51
CA ALA A 167 -22.06 -3.76 -5.72
C ALA A 167 -23.47 -3.21 -5.47
N ALA A 168 -24.28 -3.88 -4.63
CA ALA A 168 -25.61 -3.39 -4.23
C ALA A 168 -25.55 -2.07 -3.43
N HIS A 169 -24.42 -1.76 -2.81
CA HIS A 169 -24.14 -0.49 -2.14
C HIS A 169 -23.48 0.54 -3.07
N GLY A 170 -23.40 0.28 -4.38
CA GLY A 170 -22.82 1.18 -5.38
C GLY A 170 -21.30 1.26 -5.35
N ILE A 171 -20.62 0.28 -4.76
CA ILE A 171 -19.15 0.23 -4.71
C ILE A 171 -18.64 -0.38 -6.02
N GLY A 172 -17.91 0.41 -6.82
CA GLY A 172 -17.18 -0.08 -7.98
C GLY A 172 -15.98 -0.93 -7.55
N LEU A 173 -15.81 -2.10 -8.16
CA LEU A 173 -14.76 -3.07 -7.79
C LEU A 173 -13.60 -3.14 -8.80
N ASP A 174 -13.56 -2.20 -9.76
CA ASP A 174 -12.57 -2.20 -10.86
C ASP A 174 -11.17 -1.78 -10.36
N VAL A 175 -11.12 -0.86 -9.39
CA VAL A 175 -9.89 -0.42 -8.73
C VAL A 175 -9.94 -0.87 -7.27
N HIS A 176 -9.24 -1.95 -6.95
CA HIS A 176 -9.34 -2.60 -5.63
C HIS A 176 -9.02 -1.67 -4.46
N ASN A 177 -8.03 -0.78 -4.57
CA ASN A 177 -7.68 0.18 -3.51
C ASN A 177 -8.84 1.12 -3.18
N GLU A 178 -9.44 1.72 -4.21
CA GLU A 178 -10.57 2.64 -4.07
C GLU A 178 -11.81 1.91 -3.54
N ALA A 179 -12.02 0.69 -4.01
CA ALA A 179 -13.09 -0.19 -3.53
C ALA A 179 -12.93 -0.53 -2.04
N ALA A 180 -11.74 -0.99 -1.63
CA ALA A 180 -11.40 -1.32 -0.24
C ALA A 180 -11.56 -0.08 0.67
N ALA A 181 -11.03 1.07 0.26
CA ALA A 181 -11.22 2.33 0.97
C ALA A 181 -12.70 2.72 1.09
N THR A 182 -13.50 2.52 0.05
CA THR A 182 -14.94 2.83 0.05
C THR A 182 -15.73 1.91 0.96
N ILE A 183 -15.43 0.60 0.98
CA ILE A 183 -16.01 -0.37 1.91
C ILE A 183 -15.75 0.10 3.35
N LEU A 184 -14.51 0.47 3.66
CA LEU A 184 -14.16 0.92 5.01
C LEU A 184 -14.74 2.29 5.39
N ARG A 185 -14.90 3.22 4.43
CA ARG A 185 -15.62 4.47 4.69
C ARG A 185 -17.07 4.23 5.10
N GLN A 186 -17.72 3.18 4.58
CA GLN A 186 -19.07 2.81 5.03
C GLN A 186 -19.05 2.24 6.45
N ALA A 187 -18.09 1.36 6.77
CA ALA A 187 -17.89 0.84 8.12
C ALA A 187 -17.57 1.95 9.15
N ASP A 188 -16.68 2.88 8.80
CA ASP A 188 -16.32 4.04 9.63
C ASP A 188 -17.54 4.95 9.90
N ARG A 189 -18.36 5.23 8.88
CA ARG A 189 -19.63 5.98 9.06
C ARG A 189 -20.61 5.24 9.96
N ALA A 190 -20.64 3.91 9.91
CA ALA A 190 -21.43 3.07 10.82
C ALA A 190 -20.81 2.96 12.23
N ARG A 191 -19.64 3.56 12.47
CA ARG A 191 -18.86 3.50 13.71
C ARG A 191 -18.51 2.06 14.14
N SER A 192 -18.41 1.14 13.19
CA SER A 192 -17.89 -0.21 13.46
C SER A 192 -16.35 -0.26 13.44
N TRP A 193 -15.72 0.83 12.99
CA TRP A 193 -14.27 0.95 12.93
C TRP A 193 -13.67 1.23 14.33
N PRO A 194 -12.73 0.42 14.82
CA PRO A 194 -12.23 0.48 16.20
C PRO A 194 -11.17 1.56 16.43
N LEU A 195 -10.90 2.40 15.44
CA LEU A 195 -9.90 3.46 15.52
C LEU A 195 -10.58 4.78 15.84
N VAL A 196 -9.85 5.67 16.52
CA VAL A 196 -10.27 7.07 16.57
C VAL A 196 -10.32 7.67 15.18
N ASP A 197 -11.23 8.62 14.98
CA ASP A 197 -11.55 9.26 13.70
C ASP A 197 -10.30 9.61 12.85
N VAL A 198 -9.27 10.22 13.47
CA VAL A 198 -8.04 10.59 12.75
C VAL A 198 -7.24 9.37 12.26
N LEU A 199 -7.15 8.31 13.07
CA LEU A 199 -6.44 7.07 12.73
C LEU A 199 -7.25 6.23 11.73
N GLY A 200 -8.58 6.23 11.84
CA GLY A 200 -9.47 5.57 10.89
C GLY A 200 -9.35 6.16 9.49
N LYS A 201 -9.46 7.50 9.39
CA LYS A 201 -9.27 8.22 8.12
C LYS A 201 -7.87 8.04 7.54
N LEU A 202 -6.84 8.02 8.39
CA LEU A 202 -5.47 7.78 7.94
C LEU A 202 -5.28 6.37 7.37
N ALA A 203 -5.79 5.34 8.04
CA ALA A 203 -5.74 3.97 7.54
C ALA A 203 -6.43 3.82 6.18
N ILE A 204 -7.61 4.44 6.02
CA ILE A 204 -8.34 4.46 4.74
C ILE A 204 -7.53 5.17 3.65
N ALA A 205 -6.89 6.29 3.95
CA ALA A 205 -6.05 7.02 2.99
C ALA A 205 -4.83 6.21 2.55
N TRP A 206 -4.21 5.44 3.47
CA TRP A 206 -3.14 4.51 3.12
C TRP A 206 -3.64 3.36 2.25
N ILE A 207 -4.78 2.76 2.55
CA ILE A 207 -5.39 1.72 1.70
C ILE A 207 -5.69 2.27 0.29
N GLU A 208 -6.19 3.48 0.17
CA GLU A 208 -6.46 4.06 -1.15
C GLU A 208 -5.16 4.28 -1.96
N SER A 209 -4.04 4.52 -1.27
CA SER A 209 -2.78 4.97 -1.89
C SER A 209 -1.69 3.90 -1.98
N HIS A 210 -1.84 2.76 -1.29
CA HIS A 210 -0.82 1.71 -1.27
C HIS A 210 -0.56 1.18 -2.69
N GLY A 211 0.69 0.82 -2.99
CA GLY A 211 1.06 0.33 -4.31
C GLY A 211 1.20 1.41 -5.38
N LEU A 212 0.68 2.64 -5.17
CA LEU A 212 0.89 3.76 -6.10
C LEU A 212 2.37 4.13 -6.20
N ALA A 213 3.16 3.97 -5.14
CA ALA A 213 4.60 4.21 -5.17
C ALA A 213 5.29 3.19 -6.09
N GLY A 214 4.91 1.92 -5.98
CA GLY A 214 5.37 0.86 -6.87
C GLY A 214 4.98 1.11 -8.33
N GLN A 215 3.72 1.50 -8.57
CA GLN A 215 3.25 1.91 -9.90
C GLN A 215 4.08 3.06 -10.44
N HIS A 216 4.31 4.11 -9.65
CA HIS A 216 5.12 5.25 -10.07
C HIS A 216 6.56 4.86 -10.41
N VAL A 217 7.20 4.04 -9.57
CA VAL A 217 8.58 3.59 -9.77
C VAL A 217 8.72 2.73 -11.04
N ARG A 218 7.69 1.93 -11.38
CA ARG A 218 7.62 1.16 -12.63
C ARG A 218 7.23 2.03 -13.85
N GLY A 219 6.83 3.28 -13.60
CA GLY A 219 6.34 4.18 -14.63
C GLY A 219 4.86 3.98 -14.96
N GLU A 220 4.13 3.16 -14.23
CA GLU A 220 2.74 2.79 -14.48
C GLU A 220 1.74 3.93 -14.23
N GLY A 221 2.08 4.81 -13.29
CA GLY A 221 1.23 5.92 -12.87
C GLY A 221 2.02 7.21 -12.59
N PRO A 222 1.44 8.38 -12.88
CA PRO A 222 2.06 9.66 -12.55
C PRO A 222 2.00 9.94 -11.05
N LEU A 223 2.94 10.76 -10.54
CA LEU A 223 2.96 11.17 -9.13
C LEU A 223 1.67 11.92 -8.74
N LEU A 224 0.99 12.55 -9.70
CA LEU A 224 -0.30 13.22 -9.55
C LEU A 224 -1.39 12.32 -8.92
N MET A 225 -1.28 11.00 -9.08
CA MET A 225 -2.24 10.05 -8.48
C MET A 225 -2.29 10.14 -6.95
N PHE A 226 -1.24 10.66 -6.30
CA PHE A 226 -1.23 10.89 -4.86
C PHE A 226 -1.97 12.16 -4.42
N ALA A 227 -2.57 12.94 -5.34
CA ALA A 227 -3.27 14.17 -4.97
C ALA A 227 -4.36 13.97 -3.89
N PRO A 228 -5.20 12.91 -3.93
CA PRO A 228 -6.16 12.62 -2.86
C PRO A 228 -5.49 12.36 -1.51
N LEU A 229 -4.36 11.62 -1.49
CA LEU A 229 -3.57 11.40 -0.28
C LEU A 229 -3.04 12.72 0.28
N VAL A 230 -2.42 13.54 -0.56
CA VAL A 230 -1.85 14.83 -0.15
C VAL A 230 -2.93 15.75 0.43
N ALA A 231 -4.10 15.81 -0.21
CA ALA A 231 -5.26 16.55 0.31
C ALA A 231 -5.67 16.01 1.70
N THR A 232 -5.85 14.70 1.81
CA THR A 232 -6.25 14.06 3.07
C THR A 232 -5.24 14.28 4.18
N LEU A 233 -3.93 14.15 3.91
CA LEU A 233 -2.88 14.38 4.91
C LEU A 233 -2.84 15.83 5.39
N ARG A 234 -3.06 16.81 4.49
CA ARG A 234 -3.19 18.23 4.88
C ARG A 234 -4.37 18.46 5.81
N ASP A 235 -5.52 17.84 5.51
CA ASP A 235 -6.73 17.95 6.32
C ASP A 235 -6.57 17.27 7.69
N LEU A 236 -5.88 16.12 7.74
CA LEU A 236 -5.63 15.37 8.97
C LEU A 236 -4.50 15.96 9.82
N ALA A 237 -3.61 16.79 9.26
CA ALA A 237 -2.39 17.24 9.92
C ALA A 237 -2.60 17.83 11.32
N PRO A 238 -3.61 18.69 11.59
CA PRO A 238 -3.84 19.21 12.94
C PRO A 238 -4.26 18.13 13.94
N GLY A 239 -5.04 17.14 13.50
CA GLY A 239 -5.46 16.01 14.32
C GLY A 239 -4.31 15.07 14.62
N LEU A 240 -3.50 14.77 13.61
CA LEU A 240 -2.32 13.92 13.73
C LEU A 240 -1.28 14.57 14.65
N ALA A 241 -0.99 15.86 14.49
CA ALA A 241 -0.07 16.61 15.34
C ALA A 241 -0.42 16.50 16.84
N ARG A 242 -1.71 16.60 17.18
CA ARG A 242 -2.19 16.41 18.57
C ARG A 242 -2.01 14.98 19.04
N LEU A 243 -2.32 14.00 18.19
CA LEU A 243 -2.21 12.58 18.52
C LEU A 243 -0.76 12.19 18.81
N VAL A 244 0.16 12.51 17.88
CA VAL A 244 1.58 12.13 17.96
C VAL A 244 2.42 13.09 18.81
N LYS A 245 1.80 14.15 19.36
CA LYS A 245 2.45 15.19 20.18
C LYS A 245 3.66 15.84 19.48
N ALA A 246 3.54 16.12 18.19
CA ALA A 246 4.59 16.72 17.36
C ALA A 246 4.06 17.88 16.50
N SER A 247 4.93 18.51 15.70
CA SER A 247 4.50 19.52 14.74
C SER A 247 3.63 18.90 13.63
N ALA A 248 2.81 19.71 12.94
CA ALA A 248 2.02 19.23 11.80
C ALA A 248 2.89 18.65 10.68
N ALA A 249 4.07 19.24 10.44
CA ALA A 249 5.02 18.74 9.44
C ALA A 249 5.59 17.37 9.86
N ASP A 250 6.00 17.22 11.11
CA ASP A 250 6.53 15.95 11.63
C ASP A 250 5.46 14.85 11.64
N ALA A 251 4.21 15.20 12.00
CA ALA A 251 3.09 14.28 11.99
C ALA A 251 2.75 13.78 10.58
N VAL A 252 2.80 14.67 9.58
CA VAL A 252 2.66 14.31 8.17
C VAL A 252 3.83 13.44 7.69
N GLN A 253 5.07 13.76 8.10
CA GLN A 253 6.23 12.94 7.78
C GLN A 253 6.11 11.52 8.36
N LEU A 254 5.65 11.39 9.61
CA LEU A 254 5.37 10.09 10.23
C LEU A 254 4.28 9.33 9.48
N ALA A 255 3.26 10.03 8.97
CA ALA A 255 2.21 9.40 8.17
C ALA A 255 2.73 8.89 6.81
N LEU A 256 3.68 9.60 6.18
CA LEU A 256 4.33 9.17 4.95
C LEU A 256 5.35 8.06 5.18
N ASP A 257 6.07 8.09 6.31
CA ASP A 257 6.95 7.01 6.77
C ASP A 257 6.16 5.70 6.95
N ALA A 258 4.95 5.78 7.52
CA ALA A 258 4.07 4.62 7.67
C ALA A 258 3.59 4.06 6.31
N LEU A 259 3.22 4.93 5.36
CA LEU A 259 2.88 4.49 4.00
C LEU A 259 4.09 3.81 3.32
N HIS A 260 5.29 4.35 3.50
CA HIS A 260 6.53 3.75 2.99
C HIS A 260 6.78 2.35 3.57
N VAL A 261 6.48 2.15 4.87
CA VAL A 261 6.53 0.82 5.51
C VAL A 261 5.50 -0.12 4.88
N ILE A 262 4.27 0.34 4.63
CA ILE A 262 3.23 -0.45 3.96
C ILE A 262 3.70 -0.86 2.56
N ASP A 263 4.14 0.08 1.72
CA ASP A 263 4.59 -0.18 0.35
C ASP A 263 5.79 -1.15 0.31
N ALA A 264 6.74 -1.01 1.25
CA ALA A 264 7.88 -1.92 1.36
C ALA A 264 7.45 -3.33 1.79
N CYS A 265 6.60 -3.44 2.81
CA CYS A 265 6.06 -4.73 3.26
C CYS A 265 5.24 -5.42 2.17
N ASP A 266 4.35 -4.69 1.49
CA ASP A 266 3.51 -5.22 0.42
C ASP A 266 4.36 -5.70 -0.76
N THR A 267 5.31 -4.87 -1.22
CA THR A 267 6.25 -5.25 -2.29
C THR A 267 7.06 -6.49 -1.91
N ALA A 268 7.63 -6.54 -0.70
CA ALA A 268 8.39 -7.69 -0.23
C ALA A 268 7.51 -8.93 -0.02
N ALA A 269 6.21 -8.74 0.23
CA ALA A 269 5.22 -9.81 0.35
C ALA A 269 4.72 -10.32 -1.00
N VAL A 270 4.98 -9.66 -2.13
CA VAL A 270 4.63 -10.20 -3.46
C VAL A 270 5.52 -11.41 -3.80
N ARG A 271 6.84 -11.27 -3.67
CA ARG A 271 7.80 -12.35 -3.97
C ARG A 271 9.10 -12.18 -3.20
N GLU A 272 9.67 -13.29 -2.76
CA GLU A 272 10.94 -13.33 -2.05
C GLU A 272 12.11 -12.78 -2.88
N GLY A 273 12.80 -11.76 -2.33
CA GLY A 273 13.88 -11.03 -2.99
C GLY A 273 13.44 -9.99 -4.02
N LEU A 274 12.13 -9.69 -4.14
CA LEU A 274 11.66 -8.60 -5.02
C LEU A 274 12.09 -7.22 -4.50
N LEU A 275 12.04 -7.01 -3.18
CA LEU A 275 12.45 -5.75 -2.56
C LEU A 275 13.98 -5.75 -2.34
N ASP A 276 14.71 -5.24 -3.31
CA ASP A 276 16.15 -4.98 -3.19
C ASP A 276 16.45 -3.55 -2.70
N ASP A 277 17.73 -3.28 -2.43
CA ASP A 277 18.21 -1.96 -1.99
C ASP A 277 17.81 -0.83 -2.95
N LEU A 278 17.86 -1.09 -4.25
CA LEU A 278 17.57 -0.10 -5.29
C LEU A 278 16.07 0.23 -5.33
N LEU A 279 15.21 -0.78 -5.26
CA LEU A 279 13.77 -0.62 -5.24
C LEU A 279 13.33 0.09 -3.96
N LEU A 280 13.89 -0.27 -2.80
CA LEU A 280 13.61 0.42 -1.55
C LEU A 280 13.99 1.91 -1.61
N ASP A 281 15.17 2.24 -2.15
CA ASP A 281 15.61 3.63 -2.35
C ASP A 281 14.67 4.40 -3.28
N ARG A 282 14.17 3.76 -4.34
CA ARG A 282 13.19 4.38 -5.26
C ARG A 282 11.85 4.65 -4.57
N LEU A 283 11.36 3.71 -3.75
CA LEU A 283 10.15 3.90 -2.96
C LEU A 283 10.33 5.04 -1.93
N ALA A 284 11.49 5.11 -1.26
CA ALA A 284 11.83 6.21 -0.36
C ALA A 284 11.86 7.56 -1.09
N GLY A 285 12.37 7.60 -2.33
CA GLY A 285 12.33 8.80 -3.17
C GLY A 285 10.91 9.31 -3.48
N VAL A 286 9.93 8.41 -3.62
CA VAL A 286 8.51 8.80 -3.75
C VAL A 286 8.02 9.45 -2.46
N ARG A 287 8.25 8.82 -1.31
CA ARG A 287 7.90 9.37 0.02
C ARG A 287 8.47 10.77 0.21
N ASP A 288 9.76 10.96 -0.10
CA ASP A 288 10.45 12.24 0.10
C ASP A 288 9.87 13.33 -0.80
N ARG A 289 9.51 13.00 -2.05
CA ARG A 289 8.79 13.92 -2.95
C ARG A 289 7.44 14.32 -2.39
N LEU A 290 6.65 13.37 -1.89
CA LEU A 290 5.34 13.66 -1.27
C LEU A 290 5.48 14.59 -0.06
N ALA A 291 6.52 14.39 0.77
CA ALA A 291 6.76 15.24 1.93
C ALA A 291 6.91 16.72 1.56
N THR A 292 7.53 17.03 0.41
CA THR A 292 7.70 18.41 -0.05
C THR A 292 6.39 19.12 -0.40
N VAL A 293 5.32 18.38 -0.70
CA VAL A 293 4.01 18.95 -1.08
C VAL A 293 2.93 18.75 -0.02
N CYS A 294 3.10 17.84 0.94
CA CYS A 294 2.13 17.65 2.02
C CYS A 294 2.16 18.77 3.07
N VAL A 295 3.29 19.47 3.25
CA VAL A 295 3.32 20.68 4.07
C VAL A 295 2.78 21.86 3.25
N PRO A 296 1.78 22.62 3.73
CA PRO A 296 1.27 23.78 3.01
C PRO A 296 2.37 24.82 2.79
N GLY A 297 2.91 24.86 1.57
CA GLY A 297 3.86 25.88 1.11
C GLY A 297 3.18 26.84 0.13
N THR A 298 3.84 27.11 -1.00
CA THR A 298 3.33 27.98 -2.08
C THR A 298 2.10 27.44 -2.84
N TRP A 299 1.73 26.17 -2.63
CA TRP A 299 0.71 25.49 -3.42
C TRP A 299 -0.48 25.07 -2.57
N SER A 300 -1.63 25.74 -2.75
CA SER A 300 -2.90 25.37 -2.12
C SER A 300 -3.51 24.11 -2.75
N ASP A 301 -3.33 23.89 -4.06
CA ASP A 301 -3.85 22.73 -4.79
C ASP A 301 -2.80 21.59 -4.86
N PRO A 302 -3.08 20.42 -4.25
CA PRO A 302 -2.23 19.24 -4.33
C PRO A 302 -1.88 18.79 -5.75
N ARG A 303 -2.83 18.90 -6.70
CA ARG A 303 -2.61 18.46 -8.09
C ARG A 303 -1.54 19.31 -8.76
N ARG A 304 -1.63 20.63 -8.62
CA ARG A 304 -0.63 21.56 -9.15
C ARG A 304 0.74 21.38 -8.48
N ALA A 305 0.76 21.15 -7.17
CA ALA A 305 2.00 20.91 -6.44
C ALA A 305 2.74 19.67 -6.97
N LEU A 306 2.02 18.55 -7.14
CA LEU A 306 2.57 17.30 -7.66
C LEU A 306 2.96 17.39 -9.14
N ALA A 307 2.18 18.09 -9.95
CA ALA A 307 2.54 18.36 -11.35
C ALA A 307 3.85 19.14 -11.46
N GLY A 308 4.11 20.08 -10.55
CA GLY A 308 5.37 20.83 -10.47
C GLY A 308 6.60 19.98 -10.07
N LEU A 309 6.39 18.78 -9.52
CA LEU A 309 7.46 17.82 -9.20
C LEU A 309 7.72 16.82 -10.34
N ALA A 310 6.84 16.74 -11.33
CA ALA A 310 7.02 15.85 -12.46
C ALA A 310 8.24 16.32 -13.28
N PRO A 311 9.11 15.41 -13.73
CA PRO A 311 10.18 15.78 -14.65
C PRO A 311 9.56 16.39 -15.91
N VAL A 312 10.18 17.46 -16.44
CA VAL A 312 9.81 17.98 -17.76
C VAL A 312 10.09 16.87 -18.77
N PRO A 313 9.08 16.32 -19.44
CA PRO A 313 9.32 15.20 -20.32
C PRO A 313 10.05 15.71 -21.57
N ASP A 314 11.24 15.18 -21.81
CA ASP A 314 12.04 15.45 -22.98
C ASP A 314 12.27 14.16 -23.78
N ARG A 315 13.01 14.26 -24.89
CA ARG A 315 13.32 13.10 -25.75
C ARG A 315 14.07 12.01 -24.98
N ALA A 316 14.97 12.39 -24.07
CA ALA A 316 15.74 11.43 -23.29
C ALA A 316 14.83 10.66 -22.31
N TRP A 317 13.91 11.37 -21.65
CA TRP A 317 12.90 10.81 -20.78
C TRP A 317 12.00 9.82 -21.53
N LEU A 318 11.48 10.22 -22.70
CA LEU A 318 10.59 9.37 -23.51
C LEU A 318 11.32 8.12 -24.02
N ALA A 319 12.55 8.26 -24.49
CA ALA A 319 13.37 7.12 -24.90
C ALA A 319 13.62 6.16 -23.73
N ASN A 320 13.97 6.67 -22.55
CA ASN A 320 14.19 5.83 -21.38
C ASN A 320 12.92 5.07 -20.95
N ARG A 321 11.77 5.74 -20.99
CA ARG A 321 10.48 5.12 -20.70
C ARG A 321 10.14 4.00 -21.68
N LEU A 322 10.28 4.26 -22.99
CA LEU A 322 10.07 3.23 -24.02
C LEU A 322 11.04 2.06 -23.91
N ARG A 323 12.32 2.32 -23.58
CA ARG A 323 13.28 1.23 -23.34
C ARG A 323 12.87 0.38 -22.15
N ALA A 324 12.43 0.99 -21.04
CA ALA A 324 11.98 0.25 -19.86
C ALA A 324 10.79 -0.66 -20.19
N LEU A 325 9.79 -0.17 -20.92
CA LEU A 325 8.66 -0.95 -21.41
C LEU A 325 9.07 -2.10 -22.32
N ARG A 326 10.13 -1.90 -23.11
CA ARG A 326 10.62 -2.85 -24.10
C ARG A 326 11.80 -3.69 -23.61
N ALA A 327 12.13 -3.64 -22.32
CA ALA A 327 13.30 -4.30 -21.76
C ALA A 327 13.34 -5.80 -22.11
N ALA A 328 12.20 -6.50 -22.02
CA ALA A 328 12.10 -7.91 -22.39
C ALA A 328 12.37 -8.17 -23.89
N ARG A 329 11.92 -7.27 -24.77
CA ARG A 329 12.17 -7.36 -26.22
C ARG A 329 13.61 -7.06 -26.57
N GLN A 330 14.20 -6.08 -25.89
CA GLN A 330 15.62 -5.75 -26.04
C GLN A 330 16.50 -6.91 -25.59
N LEU A 331 16.14 -7.57 -24.49
CA LEU A 331 16.77 -8.83 -24.06
C LEU A 331 16.59 -9.94 -25.10
N ALA A 332 15.46 -9.97 -25.80
CA ALA A 332 15.19 -10.88 -26.93
C ALA A 332 15.82 -10.42 -28.27
N GLY A 333 16.67 -9.40 -28.28
CA GLY A 333 17.45 -8.97 -29.44
C GLY A 333 16.90 -7.77 -30.21
N GLU A 334 15.85 -7.10 -29.73
CA GLU A 334 15.39 -5.85 -30.34
C GLU A 334 16.43 -4.73 -30.19
N PRO A 335 16.88 -4.07 -31.29
CA PRO A 335 17.89 -3.03 -31.20
C PRO A 335 17.39 -1.80 -30.43
N GLY A 336 18.12 -1.42 -29.38
CA GLY A 336 17.84 -0.18 -28.64
C GLY A 336 17.83 1.08 -29.51
N ALA A 337 18.65 1.10 -30.56
CA ALA A 337 18.72 2.20 -31.53
C ALA A 337 17.40 2.45 -32.27
N ALA A 338 16.51 1.45 -32.39
CA ALA A 338 15.19 1.63 -33.00
C ALA A 338 14.28 2.54 -32.14
N VAL A 339 14.44 2.50 -30.81
CA VAL A 339 13.73 3.41 -29.90
C VAL A 339 14.28 4.82 -30.06
N ASP A 340 15.60 4.97 -30.10
CA ASP A 340 16.26 6.27 -30.28
C ASP A 340 15.86 6.94 -31.59
N ALA A 341 15.86 6.18 -32.69
CA ALA A 341 15.45 6.69 -34.00
C ALA A 341 13.98 7.12 -34.00
N ALA A 342 13.09 6.36 -33.38
CA ALA A 342 11.67 6.70 -33.31
C ALA A 342 11.42 7.96 -32.49
N VAL A 343 12.08 8.10 -31.33
CA VAL A 343 11.93 9.30 -30.49
C VAL A 343 12.60 10.52 -31.15
N ALA A 344 13.72 10.34 -31.87
CA ALA A 344 14.36 11.41 -32.62
C ALA A 344 13.50 11.91 -33.79
N ALA A 345 12.66 11.04 -34.36
CA ALA A 345 11.79 11.39 -35.49
C ALA A 345 10.54 12.19 -35.12
N LEU A 346 10.14 12.23 -33.84
CA LEU A 346 8.99 13.03 -33.39
C LEU A 346 9.25 14.53 -33.63
N ALA A 347 8.25 15.26 -34.08
CA ALA A 347 8.28 16.72 -34.03
C ALA A 347 8.15 17.23 -32.57
N ASP A 348 8.53 18.48 -32.28
CA ASP A 348 8.53 19.01 -30.92
C ASP A 348 7.12 19.16 -30.33
N ASP A 349 6.12 19.42 -31.17
CA ASP A 349 4.70 19.45 -30.82
C ASP A 349 4.14 18.04 -30.53
N GLU A 350 4.50 17.04 -31.34
CA GLU A 350 4.16 15.63 -31.08
C GLU A 350 4.78 15.14 -29.76
N LEU A 351 6.04 15.49 -29.53
CA LEU A 351 6.73 15.21 -28.27
C LEU A 351 5.98 15.84 -27.10
N ALA A 352 5.54 17.10 -27.20
CA ALA A 352 4.81 17.78 -26.14
C ALA A 352 3.44 17.14 -25.84
N ILE A 353 2.74 16.64 -26.87
CA ILE A 353 1.46 15.92 -26.71
C ILE A 353 1.68 14.60 -25.97
N VAL A 354 2.60 13.76 -26.46
CA VAL A 354 2.93 12.45 -25.86
C VAL A 354 3.46 12.63 -24.44
N ALA A 355 4.35 13.60 -24.23
CA ALA A 355 4.89 14.00 -22.94
C ALA A 355 3.78 14.34 -21.93
N THR A 356 2.84 15.19 -22.35
CA THR A 356 1.73 15.62 -21.48
C THR A 356 0.83 14.44 -21.15
N ALA A 357 0.42 13.64 -22.15
CA ALA A 357 -0.43 12.48 -21.95
C ALA A 357 0.20 11.47 -20.97
N LEU A 358 1.48 11.14 -21.14
CA LEU A 358 2.19 10.22 -20.24
C LEU A 358 2.44 10.80 -18.83
N ALA A 359 2.56 12.12 -18.70
CA ALA A 359 2.72 12.77 -17.41
C ALA A 359 1.41 12.88 -16.62
N THR A 360 0.25 12.77 -17.28
CA THR A 360 -1.07 12.97 -16.64
C THR A 360 -1.95 11.73 -16.61
N CYS A 361 -1.69 10.70 -17.42
CA CYS A 361 -2.53 9.52 -17.56
C CYS A 361 -1.79 8.21 -17.22
N GLN A 362 -2.54 7.21 -16.74
CA GLN A 362 -2.05 5.83 -16.60
C GLN A 362 -2.02 5.14 -17.97
N LEU A 363 -1.07 5.52 -18.82
CA LEU A 363 -0.96 4.93 -20.16
C LEU A 363 -0.26 3.57 -20.17
N TRP A 364 0.23 3.08 -19.03
CA TRP A 364 0.99 1.83 -19.00
C TRP A 364 0.27 0.61 -19.57
N TYR A 365 -1.03 0.45 -19.33
CA TYR A 365 -1.78 -0.64 -19.95
C TYR A 365 -1.86 -0.49 -21.47
N CYS A 366 -2.02 0.75 -21.96
CA CYS A 366 -1.95 1.04 -23.39
C CYS A 366 -0.55 0.78 -23.93
N GLU A 367 0.50 1.23 -23.24
CA GLU A 367 1.90 1.01 -23.57
C GLU A 367 2.26 -0.48 -23.59
N ALA A 368 1.79 -1.26 -22.64
CA ALA A 368 1.99 -2.71 -22.56
C ALA A 368 1.22 -3.43 -23.68
N ALA A 369 -0.04 -3.09 -23.91
CA ALA A 369 -0.86 -3.68 -24.98
C ALA A 369 -0.30 -3.37 -26.38
N THR A 370 0.33 -2.21 -26.54
CA THR A 370 0.94 -1.76 -27.80
C THR A 370 2.43 -2.10 -27.91
N SER A 371 3.02 -2.72 -26.89
CA SER A 371 4.46 -3.09 -26.87
C SER A 371 4.86 -4.07 -27.98
N GLY A 372 3.89 -4.78 -28.57
CA GLY A 372 4.06 -5.63 -29.74
C GLY A 372 4.41 -4.86 -31.02
N LEU A 373 4.07 -3.56 -31.09
CA LEU A 373 4.29 -2.70 -32.24
C LEU A 373 5.76 -2.27 -32.37
N SER A 374 6.12 -1.71 -33.53
CA SER A 374 7.39 -0.99 -33.68
C SER A 374 7.41 0.25 -32.78
N PRO A 375 8.58 0.74 -32.33
CA PRO A 375 8.66 1.92 -31.46
C PRO A 375 7.92 3.15 -32.03
N ALA A 376 8.03 3.38 -33.35
CA ALA A 376 7.34 4.48 -34.02
C ALA A 376 5.81 4.29 -34.03
N ALA A 377 5.32 3.08 -34.31
CA ALA A 377 3.89 2.78 -34.30
C ALA A 377 3.31 2.86 -32.88
N GLN A 378 4.07 2.42 -31.87
CA GLN A 378 3.69 2.56 -30.47
C GLN A 378 3.54 4.04 -30.08
N LEU A 379 4.52 4.89 -30.42
CA LEU A 379 4.45 6.33 -30.19
C LEU A 379 3.26 6.99 -30.89
N ALA A 380 2.97 6.61 -32.13
CA ALA A 380 1.80 7.13 -32.85
C ALA A 380 0.48 6.78 -32.16
N VAL A 381 0.35 5.57 -31.61
CA VAL A 381 -0.83 5.18 -30.83
C VAL A 381 -0.91 5.97 -29.52
N LEU A 382 0.21 6.15 -28.82
CA LEU A 382 0.25 6.91 -27.56
C LEU A 382 -0.04 8.41 -27.77
N ALA A 383 0.33 8.98 -28.92
CA ALA A 383 0.02 10.37 -29.27
C ALA A 383 -1.48 10.59 -29.58
N ALA A 384 -2.18 9.53 -29.99
CA ALA A 384 -3.59 9.58 -30.36
C ALA A 384 -4.56 9.19 -29.22
N ALA A 385 -4.03 8.61 -28.14
CA ALA A 385 -4.76 8.23 -26.92
C ALA A 385 -4.87 9.42 -25.96
#